data_AF-A0A957LMX3-F1
#
_entry.id   AF-A0A957LMX3-F1
#
_cell.length_a   1.000
_cell.length_b   1.000
_cell.length_c   1.000
_cell.angle_alpha   90.00
_cell.angle_beta   90.00
_cell.angle_gamma   90.00
#
_symmetry.space_group_name_H-M   'P 1'
#
loop_
_entity.id
_entity.type
_entity.pdbx_description
1 polymer ?
#
loop_
_entity_poly.entity_id
_entity_poly.type
_entity_poly.pdbx_seq_one_letter_code
_entity_poly.pdbx_strand_id
1 'polypeptide(L)'
;MQTPSRMRWWQWLLLLAALALFAAQAGWSSTLKSAAFDEQYHLAAGYSYLRTGDFRLATNHPPLAGLIAALPLLGDDTITLPTDHPSWAAGDRFLFSDIFVWESGNDAQAMLLRARWMVTLLGVLLVSAIFFAARQMMGARAAWLALLLAVFEPNLIAHSRFVTTDLALSLFTLLAVWWWWRWLVQARWHNVLLAGIFAGLAMGTKYNGALVWAVIGLALLIQPTVPGGANWRQRWLGLGAALLAATGVIWALFRFSVGPVTFLPAWLPLPAPHFWQWFWNTVFRILDLQGARVDFFLGEASNRYWWNYFFVAAGVKLPLVELLLALTGFALLARNRTLRRLCVLWLLPALLLLLGMTEVLNIGFRHMLAGIPFVLLLGGYVAEAMPWLYARPWRTVTVSALLGVILVADTARIAPHYESYFNQLAGPWQNWSNILVDSNLDWGQDLIALRQVMDEKGIESINLAYFGKA
;
A
#
# COMPACT_ATOMS: atom_id res chain seq x y z
N MET A 1 -21.40 -3.53 -21.41
CA MET A 1 -20.23 -4.21 -20.83
C MET A 1 -20.51 -5.69 -20.87
N GLN A 2 -19.55 -6.51 -21.27
CA GLN A 2 -19.72 -7.96 -21.15
C GLN A 2 -19.69 -8.31 -19.68
N THR A 3 -20.77 -8.90 -19.17
CA THR A 3 -20.77 -9.56 -17.87
C THR A 3 -19.66 -10.63 -17.92
N PRO A 4 -18.67 -10.61 -17.02
CA PRO A 4 -17.61 -11.61 -17.06
C PRO A 4 -18.24 -13.00 -16.99
N SER A 5 -17.76 -13.94 -17.81
CA SER A 5 -18.24 -15.33 -17.72
C SER A 5 -18.06 -15.85 -16.29
N ARG A 6 -18.92 -16.75 -15.84
CA ARG A 6 -18.71 -17.42 -14.54
C ARG A 6 -17.37 -18.15 -14.57
N MET A 7 -16.64 -18.12 -13.46
CA MET A 7 -15.41 -18.89 -13.31
C MET A 7 -15.74 -20.37 -13.15
N ARG A 8 -14.99 -21.23 -13.83
CA ARG A 8 -15.05 -22.69 -13.65
C ARG A 8 -14.37 -23.08 -12.33
N TRP A 9 -14.70 -24.23 -11.75
CA TRP A 9 -14.12 -24.68 -10.47
C TRP A 9 -12.58 -24.71 -10.50
N TRP A 10 -11.97 -25.18 -11.60
CA TRP A 10 -10.51 -25.21 -11.73
C TRP A 10 -9.89 -23.81 -11.80
N GLN A 11 -10.62 -22.80 -12.30
CA GLN A 11 -10.17 -21.40 -12.28
C GLN A 11 -10.14 -20.85 -10.85
N TRP A 12 -11.06 -21.29 -9.99
CA TRP A 12 -11.00 -20.96 -8.57
C TRP A 12 -9.80 -21.61 -7.89
N LEU A 13 -9.51 -22.88 -8.18
CA LEU A 13 -8.32 -23.55 -7.65
C LEU A 13 -7.02 -22.86 -8.08
N LEU A 14 -6.90 -22.46 -9.35
CA LEU A 14 -5.73 -21.72 -9.84
C LEU A 14 -5.58 -20.37 -9.15
N LEU A 15 -6.68 -19.63 -8.94
CA LEU A 15 -6.65 -18.38 -8.18
C LEU A 15 -6.19 -18.62 -6.75
N LEU A 16 -6.76 -19.61 -6.06
CA LEU A 16 -6.40 -19.94 -4.68
C LEU A 16 -4.93 -20.38 -4.56
N ALA A 17 -4.42 -21.18 -5.50
CA ALA A 17 -3.02 -21.59 -5.54
C ALA A 17 -2.08 -20.39 -5.72
N ALA A 18 -2.43 -19.45 -6.61
CA ALA A 18 -1.64 -18.23 -6.83
C ALA A 18 -1.63 -17.31 -5.60
N LEU A 19 -2.78 -17.17 -4.93
CA LEU A 19 -2.89 -16.41 -3.68
C LEU A 19 -2.13 -17.08 -2.52
N ALA A 20 -2.18 -18.40 -2.43
CA ALA A 20 -1.41 -19.16 -1.46
C ALA A 20 0.11 -19.03 -1.70
N LEU A 21 0.55 -19.03 -2.96
CA LEU A 21 1.94 -18.77 -3.33
C LEU A 21 2.40 -17.37 -2.90
N PHE A 22 1.59 -16.34 -3.17
CA PHE A 22 1.88 -14.98 -2.70
C PHE A 22 2.00 -14.91 -1.17
N ALA A 23 1.03 -15.51 -0.45
CA ALA A 23 1.05 -15.58 1.00
C ALA A 23 2.28 -16.34 1.54
N ALA A 24 2.67 -17.43 0.89
CA ALA A 24 3.83 -18.22 1.26
C ALA A 24 5.13 -17.42 1.09
N GLN A 25 5.29 -16.68 -0.01
CA GLN A 25 6.46 -15.82 -0.24
C GLN A 25 6.59 -14.73 0.83
N ALA A 26 5.50 -14.01 1.12
CA ALA A 26 5.48 -12.95 2.14
C ALA A 26 5.67 -13.53 3.56
N GLY A 27 4.94 -14.58 3.90
CA GLY A 27 4.98 -15.23 5.21
C GLY A 27 6.32 -15.89 5.51
N TRP A 28 6.91 -16.62 4.55
CA TRP A 28 8.24 -17.22 4.71
C TRP A 28 9.31 -16.14 4.90
N SER A 29 9.38 -15.15 4.00
CA SER A 29 10.38 -14.08 4.12
C SER A 29 10.21 -13.24 5.38
N SER A 30 8.99 -13.07 5.90
CA SER A 30 8.71 -12.44 7.20
C SER A 30 9.47 -13.09 8.37
N THR A 31 9.59 -14.43 8.38
CA THR A 31 10.23 -15.17 9.48
C THR A 31 11.74 -14.95 9.57
N LEU A 32 12.36 -14.47 8.50
CA LEU A 32 13.81 -14.31 8.38
C LEU A 32 14.28 -12.90 8.77
N LYS A 33 13.39 -12.06 9.28
CA LYS A 33 13.58 -10.60 9.34
C LYS A 33 13.34 -10.06 10.75
N SER A 34 14.25 -9.22 11.24
CA SER A 34 14.05 -8.44 12.46
C SER A 34 13.00 -7.35 12.24
N ALA A 35 12.62 -6.65 13.31
CA ALA A 35 11.69 -5.53 13.24
C ALA A 35 12.22 -4.43 12.31
N ALA A 36 11.40 -3.97 11.36
CA ALA A 36 11.63 -2.70 10.69
C ALA A 36 11.25 -1.54 11.62
N PHE A 37 11.87 -0.37 11.42
CA PHE A 37 11.73 0.79 12.31
C PHE A 37 10.27 1.18 12.60
N ASP A 38 9.39 1.11 11.59
CA ASP A 38 8.00 1.54 11.70
C ASP A 38 7.08 0.56 12.46
N GLU A 39 7.47 -0.72 12.55
CA GLU A 39 6.56 -1.77 13.01
C GLU A 39 6.19 -1.65 14.48
N GLN A 40 7.18 -1.36 15.31
CA GLN A 40 7.01 -1.28 16.74
C GLN A 40 5.98 -0.23 17.15
N TYR A 41 6.00 0.97 16.56
CA TYR A 41 5.09 2.03 16.97
C TYR A 41 3.72 1.91 16.32
N HIS A 42 3.61 1.32 15.14
CA HIS A 42 2.31 0.96 14.57
C HIS A 42 1.63 -0.15 15.38
N LEU A 43 2.40 -1.16 15.79
CA LEU A 43 1.89 -2.25 16.62
C LEU A 43 1.51 -1.76 18.02
N ALA A 44 2.38 -0.99 18.68
CA ALA A 44 2.12 -0.43 20.01
C ALA A 44 0.88 0.47 20.01
N ALA A 45 0.77 1.40 19.07
CA ALA A 45 -0.39 2.30 18.98
C ALA A 45 -1.69 1.53 18.68
N GLY A 46 -1.65 0.51 17.82
CA GLY A 46 -2.78 -0.35 17.53
C GLY A 46 -3.22 -1.15 18.75
N TYR A 47 -2.28 -1.85 19.38
CA TYR A 47 -2.56 -2.69 20.55
C TYR A 47 -3.04 -1.88 21.74
N SER A 48 -2.37 -0.76 22.06
CA SER A 48 -2.79 0.13 23.14
C SER A 48 -4.20 0.66 22.88
N TYR A 49 -4.51 1.05 21.64
CA TYR A 49 -5.82 1.60 21.32
C TYR A 49 -6.94 0.54 21.43
N LEU A 50 -6.69 -0.71 21.05
CA LEU A 50 -7.65 -1.80 21.27
C LEU A 50 -7.90 -2.06 22.76
N ARG A 51 -6.84 -2.07 23.58
CA ARG A 51 -6.93 -2.38 25.02
C ARG A 51 -7.52 -1.24 25.86
N THR A 52 -7.17 0.01 25.56
CA THR A 52 -7.52 1.16 26.43
C THR A 52 -8.57 2.08 25.81
N GLY A 53 -8.69 2.10 24.49
CA GLY A 53 -9.49 3.10 23.79
C GLY A 53 -8.87 4.48 23.68
N ASP A 54 -7.62 4.62 24.08
CA ASP A 54 -6.88 5.88 24.03
C ASP A 54 -6.11 6.04 22.71
N PHE A 55 -6.20 7.22 22.10
CA PHE A 55 -5.63 7.55 20.79
C PHE A 55 -4.27 8.24 20.88
N ARG A 56 -3.74 8.49 22.08
CA ARG A 56 -2.59 9.38 22.32
C ARG A 56 -1.32 9.00 21.55
N LEU A 57 -1.13 7.71 21.23
CA LEU A 57 0.03 7.25 20.47
C LEU A 57 -0.17 7.35 18.95
N ALA A 58 -1.42 7.46 18.48
CA ALA A 58 -1.79 7.54 17.06
C ALA A 58 -1.76 8.99 16.55
N THR A 59 -0.56 9.59 16.55
CA THR A 59 -0.36 11.03 16.26
C THR A 59 -0.05 11.34 14.80
N ASN A 60 0.80 10.55 14.15
CA ASN A 60 1.21 10.81 12.75
C ASN A 60 0.44 10.01 11.71
N HIS A 61 -0.21 8.94 12.14
CA HIS A 61 -0.97 8.06 11.29
C HIS A 61 -2.26 7.67 12.04
N PRO A 62 -3.40 7.67 11.35
CA PRO A 62 -4.62 7.13 11.92
C PRO A 62 -4.47 5.61 12.16
N PRO A 63 -5.20 5.04 13.13
CA PRO A 63 -4.75 3.82 13.80
C PRO A 63 -5.07 2.52 13.05
N LEU A 64 -5.82 2.55 11.93
CA LEU A 64 -6.45 1.34 11.38
C LEU A 64 -5.48 0.21 11.02
N ALA A 65 -4.33 0.51 10.40
CA ALA A 65 -3.34 -0.53 10.07
C ALA A 65 -2.82 -1.23 11.32
N GLY A 66 -2.45 -0.45 12.34
CA GLY A 66 -1.98 -0.96 13.63
C GLY A 66 -3.07 -1.77 14.34
N LEU A 67 -4.32 -1.31 14.30
CA LEU A 67 -5.46 -2.04 14.87
C LEU A 67 -5.62 -3.42 14.23
N ILE A 68 -5.63 -3.49 12.90
CA ILE A 68 -5.77 -4.76 12.18
C ILE A 68 -4.58 -5.69 12.53
N ALA A 69 -3.37 -5.15 12.55
CA ALA A 69 -2.16 -5.90 12.87
C ALA A 69 -2.18 -6.44 14.32
N ALA A 70 -2.69 -5.67 15.27
CA ALA A 70 -2.71 -6.04 16.68
C ALA A 70 -3.85 -7.00 17.07
N LEU A 71 -4.83 -7.28 16.19
CA LEU A 71 -5.98 -8.16 16.49
C LEU A 71 -5.59 -9.53 17.08
N PRO A 72 -4.58 -10.26 16.57
CA PRO A 72 -4.21 -11.58 17.10
C PRO A 72 -3.59 -11.52 18.50
N LEU A 73 -3.19 -10.34 18.97
CA LEU A 73 -2.57 -10.14 20.28
C LEU A 73 -3.60 -9.90 21.38
N LEU A 74 -4.86 -9.61 21.04
CA LEU A 74 -5.85 -9.15 22.03
C LEU A 74 -6.21 -10.14 23.12
N GLY A 75 -6.18 -11.43 22.80
CA GLY A 75 -6.49 -12.52 23.73
C GLY A 75 -5.27 -13.08 24.44
N ASP A 76 -4.10 -12.46 24.30
CA ASP A 76 -2.88 -12.90 24.94
C ASP A 76 -2.63 -12.11 26.23
N ASP A 77 -3.04 -12.71 27.36
CA ASP A 77 -2.91 -12.11 28.68
C ASP A 77 -1.45 -12.10 29.18
N THR A 78 -0.50 -12.66 28.44
CA THR A 78 0.93 -12.59 28.77
C THR A 78 1.59 -11.29 28.31
N ILE A 79 0.95 -10.54 27.41
CA ILE A 79 1.49 -9.29 26.88
C ILE A 79 1.31 -8.16 27.91
N THR A 80 2.44 -7.65 28.39
CA THR A 80 2.49 -6.52 29.32
C THR A 80 2.42 -5.20 28.56
N LEU A 81 1.43 -4.37 28.88
CA LEU A 81 1.29 -3.01 28.35
C LEU A 81 1.74 -1.99 29.42
N PRO A 82 2.87 -1.28 29.25
CA PRO A 82 3.49 -0.45 30.29
C PRO A 82 2.82 0.93 30.44
N THR A 83 1.50 0.97 30.68
CA THR A 83 0.73 2.23 30.78
C THR A 83 1.07 3.08 32.01
N ASP A 84 1.77 2.50 32.99
CA ASP A 84 2.31 3.16 34.18
C ASP A 84 3.62 3.93 33.91
N HIS A 85 4.33 3.62 32.82
CA HIS A 85 5.56 4.30 32.46
C HIS A 85 5.30 5.77 32.02
N PRO A 86 6.16 6.75 32.41
CA PRO A 86 5.96 8.17 32.07
C PRO A 86 5.78 8.48 30.57
N SER A 87 6.35 7.67 29.68
CA SER A 87 6.18 7.81 28.22
C SER A 87 4.72 7.69 27.78
N TRP A 88 3.89 6.90 28.49
CA TRP A 88 2.46 6.81 28.23
C TRP A 88 1.74 8.12 28.52
N ALA A 89 2.02 8.75 29.66
CA ALA A 89 1.43 10.03 30.04
C ALA A 89 1.87 11.16 29.09
N ALA A 90 3.14 11.13 28.65
CA ALA A 90 3.69 12.09 27.70
C ALA A 90 3.15 11.92 26.26
N GLY A 91 2.54 10.78 25.92
CA GLY A 91 2.21 10.44 24.54
C GLY A 91 3.45 10.25 23.65
N ASP A 92 4.59 9.91 24.25
CA ASP A 92 5.84 9.66 23.52
C ASP A 92 5.77 8.29 22.85
N ARG A 93 5.27 8.30 21.61
CA ARG A 93 5.10 7.08 20.84
C ARG A 93 6.41 6.33 20.57
N PHE A 94 7.56 6.99 20.49
CA PHE A 94 8.80 6.30 20.14
C PHE A 94 9.32 5.55 21.36
N LEU A 95 9.50 6.27 22.47
CA LEU A 95 9.96 5.66 23.71
C LEU A 95 8.97 4.63 24.26
N PHE A 96 7.67 4.91 24.22
CA PHE A 96 6.66 3.94 24.68
C PHE A 96 6.70 2.64 23.87
N SER A 97 6.90 2.73 22.56
CA SER A 97 6.94 1.54 21.70
C SER A 97 8.19 0.71 21.93
N ASP A 98 9.34 1.36 22.16
CA ASP A 98 10.59 0.68 22.50
C ASP A 98 10.40 -0.13 23.81
N ILE A 99 9.86 0.51 24.84
CA ILE A 99 9.61 -0.14 26.14
C ILE A 99 8.60 -1.29 25.99
N PHE A 100 7.50 -1.05 25.28
CA PHE A 100 6.45 -2.06 25.08
C PHE A 100 6.97 -3.30 24.36
N VAL A 101 7.73 -3.13 23.27
CA VAL A 101 8.18 -4.25 22.46
C VAL A 101 9.38 -4.95 23.08
N TRP A 102 10.37 -4.21 23.60
CA TRP A 102 11.69 -4.76 23.93
C TRP A 102 11.98 -4.87 25.43
N GLU A 103 11.45 -3.97 26.26
CA GLU A 103 11.85 -3.86 27.67
C GLU A 103 10.80 -4.38 28.67
N SER A 104 9.55 -4.59 28.22
CA SER A 104 8.44 -5.02 29.09
C SER A 104 8.36 -6.54 29.32
N GLY A 105 9.41 -7.29 28.98
CA GLY A 105 9.44 -8.75 29.10
C GLY A 105 8.57 -9.50 28.08
N ASN A 106 8.09 -8.81 27.05
CA ASN A 106 7.28 -9.37 25.98
C ASN A 106 8.15 -10.15 24.98
N ASP A 107 7.60 -11.22 24.39
CA ASP A 107 8.23 -11.88 23.24
C ASP A 107 8.00 -11.06 21.96
N ALA A 108 8.92 -10.13 21.71
CA ALA A 108 8.89 -9.22 20.56
C ALA A 108 8.73 -9.96 19.23
N GLN A 109 9.48 -11.05 19.03
CA GLN A 109 9.47 -11.79 17.78
C GLN A 109 8.12 -12.50 17.57
N ALA A 110 7.60 -13.17 18.60
CA ALA A 110 6.29 -13.82 18.51
C ALA A 110 5.15 -12.81 18.30
N MET A 111 5.22 -11.64 18.94
CA MET A 111 4.25 -10.56 18.72
C MET A 111 4.29 -10.03 17.29
N LEU A 112 5.48 -9.71 16.78
CA LEU A 112 5.67 -9.19 15.43
C LEU A 112 5.23 -10.21 14.37
N LEU A 113 5.59 -11.49 14.51
CA LEU A 113 5.17 -12.52 13.55
C LEU A 113 3.65 -12.68 13.50
N ARG A 114 2.97 -12.70 14.65
CA ARG A 114 1.50 -12.74 14.72
C ARG A 114 0.88 -11.50 14.06
N ALA A 115 1.45 -10.33 14.29
CA ALA A 115 0.97 -9.09 13.69
C ALA A 115 1.20 -9.04 12.17
N ARG A 116 2.35 -9.50 11.69
CA ARG A 116 2.70 -9.55 10.26
C ARG A 116 1.79 -10.49 9.47
N TRP A 117 1.26 -11.57 10.08
CA TRP A 117 0.27 -12.43 9.40
C TRP A 117 -0.99 -11.69 8.98
N MET A 118 -1.44 -10.71 9.78
CA MET A 118 -2.57 -9.86 9.41
C MET A 118 -2.25 -8.96 8.23
N VAL A 119 -1.00 -8.47 8.15
CA VAL A 119 -0.53 -7.71 6.99
C VAL A 119 -0.46 -8.59 5.74
N THR A 120 0.04 -9.82 5.86
CA THR A 120 0.04 -10.80 4.76
C THR A 120 -1.37 -11.09 4.27
N LEU A 121 -2.35 -11.20 5.18
CA LEU A 121 -3.76 -11.33 4.81
C LEU A 121 -4.25 -10.11 4.02
N LEU A 122 -3.92 -8.88 4.42
CA LEU A 122 -4.24 -7.68 3.65
C LEU A 122 -3.60 -7.70 2.26
N GLY A 123 -2.38 -8.22 2.13
CA GLY A 123 -1.71 -8.44 0.85
C GLY A 123 -2.47 -9.42 -0.05
N VAL A 124 -2.90 -10.56 0.49
CA VAL A 124 -3.74 -11.54 -0.23
C VAL A 124 -5.06 -10.92 -0.68
N LEU A 125 -5.69 -10.11 0.16
CA LEU A 125 -6.92 -9.37 -0.20
C LEU A 125 -6.65 -8.34 -1.31
N LEU A 126 -5.50 -7.67 -1.30
CA LEU A 126 -5.10 -6.73 -2.34
C LEU A 126 -4.88 -7.42 -3.68
N VAL A 127 -4.11 -8.50 -3.72
CA VAL A 127 -3.89 -9.31 -4.94
C VAL A 127 -5.21 -9.87 -5.47
N SER A 128 -6.09 -10.32 -4.57
CA SER A 128 -7.45 -10.75 -4.94
C SER A 128 -8.26 -9.61 -5.54
N ALA A 129 -8.23 -8.43 -4.93
CA ALA A 129 -8.92 -7.24 -5.42
C ALA A 129 -8.40 -6.81 -6.80
N ILE A 130 -7.09 -6.89 -7.06
CA ILE A 130 -6.51 -6.65 -8.38
C ILE A 130 -7.11 -7.59 -9.43
N PHE A 131 -7.17 -8.89 -9.14
CA PHE A 131 -7.77 -9.88 -10.06
C PHE A 131 -9.24 -9.57 -10.36
N PHE A 132 -10.06 -9.33 -9.34
CA PHE A 132 -11.50 -9.08 -9.55
C PHE A 132 -11.79 -7.71 -10.17
N ALA A 133 -11.02 -6.69 -9.83
CA ALA A 133 -11.11 -5.38 -10.47
C ALA A 133 -10.76 -5.48 -11.96
N ALA A 134 -9.63 -6.12 -12.30
CA ALA A 134 -9.25 -6.37 -13.70
C ALA A 134 -10.32 -7.16 -14.45
N ARG A 135 -10.85 -8.22 -13.84
CA ARG A 135 -11.88 -9.08 -14.44
C ARG A 135 -13.14 -8.29 -14.79
N GLN A 136 -13.56 -7.39 -13.90
CA GLN A 136 -14.78 -6.63 -14.07
C GLN A 136 -14.59 -5.41 -14.99
N MET A 137 -13.43 -4.76 -14.94
CA MET A 137 -13.14 -3.55 -15.69
C MET A 137 -12.73 -3.82 -17.14
N MET A 138 -11.99 -4.89 -17.37
CA MET A 138 -11.29 -5.15 -18.63
C MET A 138 -11.59 -6.54 -19.20
N GLY A 139 -11.77 -7.56 -18.36
CA GLY A 139 -12.12 -8.91 -18.81
C GLY A 139 -11.26 -10.01 -18.19
N ALA A 140 -11.56 -11.27 -18.52
CA ALA A 140 -10.92 -12.42 -17.89
C ALA A 140 -9.43 -12.53 -18.20
N ARG A 141 -8.99 -12.16 -19.41
CA ARG A 141 -7.58 -12.22 -19.82
C ARG A 141 -6.75 -11.21 -19.05
N ALA A 142 -7.25 -9.99 -18.94
CA ALA A 142 -6.62 -8.94 -18.15
C ALA A 142 -6.50 -9.34 -16.66
N ALA A 143 -7.50 -10.03 -16.12
CA ALA A 143 -7.46 -10.53 -14.75
C ALA A 143 -6.31 -11.51 -14.50
N TRP A 144 -6.15 -12.51 -15.38
CA TRP A 144 -5.10 -13.51 -15.23
C TRP A 144 -3.70 -12.92 -15.39
N LEU A 145 -3.52 -11.99 -16.34
CA LEU A 145 -2.25 -11.28 -16.48
C LEU A 145 -1.96 -10.41 -15.25
N ALA A 146 -2.93 -9.61 -14.79
CA ALA A 146 -2.74 -8.76 -13.62
C ALA A 146 -2.45 -9.57 -12.34
N LEU A 147 -3.09 -10.74 -12.16
CA LEU A 147 -2.80 -11.67 -11.07
C LEU A 147 -1.38 -12.23 -11.16
N LEU A 148 -0.95 -12.65 -12.35
CA LEU A 148 0.41 -13.18 -12.56
C LEU A 148 1.46 -12.12 -12.21
N LEU A 149 1.27 -10.87 -12.64
CA LEU A 149 2.16 -9.77 -12.28
C LEU A 149 2.14 -9.54 -10.76
N ALA A 150 0.95 -9.40 -10.15
CA ALA A 150 0.81 -9.11 -8.73
C ALA A 150 1.41 -10.18 -7.79
N VAL A 151 1.34 -11.47 -8.15
CA VAL A 151 1.87 -12.58 -7.33
C VAL A 151 3.40 -12.59 -7.28
N PHE A 152 4.04 -12.01 -8.29
CA PHE A 152 5.50 -11.91 -8.44
C PHE A 152 6.00 -10.46 -8.34
N GLU A 153 5.19 -9.55 -7.80
CA GLU A 153 5.60 -8.16 -7.64
C GLU A 153 6.40 -7.99 -6.33
N PRO A 154 7.71 -7.69 -6.38
CA PRO A 154 8.58 -7.69 -5.20
C PRO A 154 8.15 -6.68 -4.13
N ASN A 155 7.67 -5.50 -4.52
CA ASN A 155 7.30 -4.47 -3.54
C ASN A 155 6.01 -4.86 -2.78
N LEU A 156 5.02 -5.46 -3.45
CA LEU A 156 3.81 -6.00 -2.82
C LEU A 156 4.18 -7.12 -1.85
N ILE A 157 5.09 -8.04 -2.23
CA ILE A 157 5.56 -9.11 -1.34
C ILE A 157 6.29 -8.50 -0.13
N ALA A 158 7.20 -7.54 -0.35
CA ALA A 158 7.97 -6.87 0.68
C ALA A 158 7.09 -6.12 1.70
N HIS A 159 6.09 -5.38 1.23
CA HIS A 159 5.19 -4.64 2.12
C HIS A 159 4.07 -5.51 2.70
N SER A 160 3.91 -6.76 2.25
CA SER A 160 2.99 -7.74 2.83
C SER A 160 3.53 -8.46 4.06
N ARG A 161 4.74 -8.11 4.51
CA ARG A 161 5.40 -8.73 5.68
C ARG A 161 5.86 -7.76 6.75
N PHE A 162 5.46 -6.48 6.69
CA PHE A 162 5.80 -5.49 7.71
C PHE A 162 4.56 -4.75 8.23
N VAL A 163 4.47 -4.58 9.55
CA VAL A 163 3.41 -3.82 10.22
C VAL A 163 3.55 -2.32 9.90
N THR A 164 3.03 -1.94 8.74
CA THR A 164 3.09 -0.58 8.20
C THR A 164 1.73 -0.14 7.68
N THR A 165 1.60 1.13 7.33
CA THR A 165 0.33 1.70 6.84
C THR A 165 0.15 1.57 5.33
N ASP A 166 1.22 1.34 4.58
CA ASP A 166 1.25 1.51 3.12
C ASP A 166 0.44 0.43 2.37
N LEU A 167 0.55 -0.83 2.78
CA LEU A 167 -0.18 -1.93 2.12
C LEU A 167 -1.69 -1.83 2.33
N ALA A 168 -2.09 -1.54 3.57
CA ALA A 168 -3.49 -1.39 3.93
C ALA A 168 -4.13 -0.18 3.21
N LEU A 169 -3.38 0.94 3.11
CA LEU A 169 -3.75 2.07 2.27
C LEU A 169 -3.95 1.63 0.81
N SER A 170 -3.00 0.88 0.24
CA SER A 170 -3.07 0.40 -1.15
C SER A 170 -4.31 -0.43 -1.43
N LEU A 171 -4.66 -1.35 -0.52
CA LEU A 171 -5.89 -2.13 -0.58
C LEU A 171 -7.15 -1.26 -0.57
N PHE A 172 -7.29 -0.41 0.45
CA PHE A 172 -8.51 0.37 0.61
C PHE A 172 -8.66 1.44 -0.47
N THR A 173 -7.56 2.02 -0.97
CA THR A 173 -7.58 2.92 -2.12
C THR A 173 -8.03 2.20 -3.39
N LEU A 174 -7.49 1.00 -3.70
CA LEU A 174 -7.95 0.21 -4.85
C LEU A 174 -9.45 -0.09 -4.74
N LEU A 175 -9.91 -0.57 -3.59
CA LEU A 175 -11.32 -0.89 -3.37
C LEU A 175 -12.20 0.36 -3.54
N ALA A 176 -11.84 1.49 -2.92
CA ALA A 176 -12.60 2.74 -3.03
C ALA A 176 -12.74 3.20 -4.49
N VAL A 177 -11.63 3.22 -5.24
CA VAL A 177 -11.62 3.63 -6.65
C VAL A 177 -12.36 2.63 -7.53
N TRP A 178 -12.22 1.33 -7.28
CA TRP A 178 -12.91 0.29 -8.03
C TRP A 178 -14.43 0.38 -7.84
N TRP A 179 -14.91 0.52 -6.60
CA TRP A 179 -16.34 0.68 -6.31
C TRP A 179 -16.91 2.01 -6.80
N TRP A 180 -16.11 3.08 -6.80
CA TRP A 180 -16.47 4.34 -7.44
C TRP A 180 -16.63 4.17 -8.95
N TRP A 181 -15.68 3.52 -9.62
CA TRP A 181 -15.80 3.20 -11.05
C TRP A 181 -17.06 2.36 -11.33
N ARG A 182 -17.37 1.37 -10.47
CA ARG A 182 -18.61 0.60 -10.58
C ARG A 182 -19.85 1.46 -10.47
N TRP A 183 -19.88 2.46 -9.59
CA TRP A 183 -20.98 3.42 -9.50
C TRP A 183 -21.15 4.23 -10.79
N LEU A 184 -20.04 4.77 -11.32
CA LEU A 184 -20.07 5.56 -12.57
C LEU A 184 -20.60 4.75 -13.75
N VAL A 185 -20.37 3.43 -13.73
CA VAL A 185 -20.75 2.50 -14.79
C VAL A 185 -22.10 1.82 -14.56
N GLN A 186 -22.50 1.63 -13.30
CA GLN A 186 -23.74 1.03 -12.85
C GLN A 186 -24.25 1.82 -11.63
N ALA A 187 -25.27 2.65 -11.83
CA ALA A 187 -25.79 3.59 -10.85
C ALA A 187 -26.58 2.93 -9.71
N ARG A 188 -25.95 2.01 -8.97
CA ARG A 188 -26.50 1.35 -7.78
C ARG A 188 -25.92 1.94 -6.51
N TRP A 189 -26.78 2.41 -5.60
CA TRP A 189 -26.36 3.11 -4.38
C TRP A 189 -25.41 2.31 -3.49
N HIS A 190 -25.55 0.98 -3.45
CA HIS A 190 -24.60 0.15 -2.72
C HIS A 190 -23.15 0.30 -3.22
N ASN A 191 -22.92 0.58 -4.51
CA ASN A 191 -21.58 0.79 -5.05
C ASN A 191 -20.94 2.05 -4.48
N VAL A 192 -21.71 3.14 -4.38
CA VAL A 192 -21.18 4.42 -3.90
C VAL A 192 -21.01 4.44 -2.37
N LEU A 193 -21.88 3.75 -1.64
CA LEU A 193 -21.69 3.53 -0.20
C LEU A 193 -20.42 2.72 0.08
N LEU A 194 -20.18 1.64 -0.67
CA LEU A 194 -18.94 0.86 -0.55
C LEU A 194 -17.71 1.70 -0.94
N ALA A 195 -17.80 2.51 -1.99
CA ALA A 195 -16.72 3.44 -2.36
C ALA A 195 -16.37 4.40 -1.20
N GLY A 196 -17.39 4.98 -0.56
CA GLY A 196 -17.21 5.84 0.61
C GLY A 196 -16.67 5.10 1.84
N ILE A 197 -17.17 3.89 2.13
CA ILE A 197 -16.65 3.06 3.23
C ILE A 197 -15.16 2.78 3.04
N PHE A 198 -14.76 2.30 1.85
CA PHE A 198 -13.35 2.02 1.57
C PHE A 198 -12.50 3.29 1.52
N ALA A 199 -13.04 4.43 1.07
CA ALA A 199 -12.34 5.72 1.15
C ALA A 199 -12.09 6.14 2.61
N GLY A 200 -13.08 5.95 3.49
CA GLY A 200 -12.93 6.16 4.92
C GLY A 200 -11.90 5.22 5.55
N LEU A 201 -11.87 3.95 5.15
CA LEU A 201 -10.84 2.99 5.60
C LEU A 201 -9.44 3.36 5.10
N ALA A 202 -9.30 3.84 3.86
CA ALA A 202 -8.03 4.34 3.31
C ALA A 202 -7.52 5.56 4.08
N MET A 203 -8.41 6.51 4.40
CA MET A 203 -8.08 7.65 5.25
C MET A 203 -7.78 7.24 6.70
N GLY A 204 -8.44 6.20 7.21
CA GLY A 204 -8.21 5.63 8.54
C GLY A 204 -6.89 4.87 8.67
N THR A 205 -6.26 4.50 7.55
CA THR A 205 -4.93 3.87 7.51
C THR A 205 -3.81 4.89 7.42
N LYS A 206 -3.97 5.93 6.59
CA LYS A 206 -2.98 7.00 6.43
C LYS A 206 -3.66 8.29 5.97
N TYR A 207 -3.18 9.44 6.45
CA TYR A 207 -3.77 10.74 6.08
C TYR A 207 -3.72 11.04 4.57
N ASN A 208 -2.66 10.60 3.89
CA ASN A 208 -2.57 10.73 2.41
C ASN A 208 -3.58 9.83 1.67
N GLY A 209 -4.30 8.94 2.35
CA GLY A 209 -5.48 8.27 1.82
C GLY A 209 -6.56 9.24 1.34
N ALA A 210 -6.54 10.50 1.79
CA ALA A 210 -7.37 11.58 1.25
C ALA A 210 -7.17 11.81 -0.27
N LEU A 211 -6.03 11.41 -0.85
CA LEU A 211 -5.80 11.46 -2.31
C LEU A 211 -6.83 10.65 -3.10
N VAL A 212 -7.51 9.69 -2.48
CA VAL A 212 -8.63 8.95 -3.11
C VAL A 212 -9.72 9.89 -3.61
N TRP A 213 -9.97 11.01 -2.91
CA TRP A 213 -10.98 11.99 -3.30
C TRP A 213 -10.57 12.77 -4.55
N ALA A 214 -9.28 13.04 -4.74
CA ALA A 214 -8.77 13.63 -5.98
C ALA A 214 -8.99 12.68 -7.16
N VAL A 215 -8.70 11.39 -7.00
CA VAL A 215 -8.97 10.37 -8.05
C VAL A 215 -10.46 10.26 -8.35
N ILE A 216 -11.31 10.19 -7.31
CA ILE A 216 -12.76 10.12 -7.43
C ILE A 216 -13.31 11.36 -8.14
N GLY A 217 -12.87 12.56 -7.76
CA GLY A 217 -13.27 13.83 -8.36
C GLY A 217 -12.83 13.94 -9.82
N LEU A 218 -11.57 13.60 -10.14
CA LEU A 218 -11.10 13.59 -11.53
C LEU A 218 -11.85 12.55 -12.36
N ALA A 219 -12.10 11.34 -11.84
CA ALA A 219 -12.90 10.33 -12.53
C ALA A 219 -14.35 10.76 -12.73
N LEU A 220 -14.94 11.47 -11.77
CA LEU A 220 -16.27 12.10 -11.89
C LEU A 220 -16.33 13.01 -13.12
N LEU A 221 -15.27 13.79 -13.35
CA LEU A 221 -15.18 14.76 -14.44
C LEU A 221 -14.80 14.13 -15.80
N ILE A 222 -13.84 13.20 -15.81
CA ILE A 222 -13.22 12.67 -17.02
C ILE A 222 -14.01 11.50 -17.61
N GLN A 223 -14.59 10.63 -16.77
CA GLN A 223 -15.21 9.40 -17.23
C GLN A 223 -16.52 9.70 -17.97
N PRO A 224 -16.71 9.27 -19.23
CA PRO A 224 -17.93 9.54 -19.97
C PRO A 224 -19.14 8.84 -19.33
N THR A 225 -20.31 9.46 -19.45
CA THR A 225 -21.57 8.81 -19.08
C THR A 225 -21.83 7.64 -20.02
N VAL A 226 -22.16 6.48 -19.46
CA VAL A 226 -22.48 5.26 -20.21
C VAL A 226 -23.92 4.84 -19.95
N PRO A 227 -24.59 4.13 -20.87
CA PRO A 227 -25.92 3.58 -20.62
C PRO A 227 -25.94 2.72 -19.35
N GLY A 228 -26.88 2.99 -18.44
CA GLY A 228 -26.99 2.33 -17.13
C GLY A 228 -26.03 2.87 -16.04
N GLY A 229 -25.12 3.79 -16.40
CA GLY A 229 -24.22 4.48 -15.48
C GLY A 229 -24.85 5.72 -14.85
N ALA A 230 -24.15 6.28 -13.86
CA ALA A 230 -24.62 7.46 -13.14
C ALA A 230 -24.61 8.70 -14.04
N ASN A 231 -25.76 9.38 -14.15
CA ASN A 231 -25.88 10.68 -14.80
C ASN A 231 -25.24 11.79 -13.95
N TRP A 232 -25.13 13.01 -14.48
CA TRP A 232 -24.40 14.09 -13.81
C TRP A 232 -24.92 14.43 -12.41
N ARG A 233 -26.25 14.51 -12.25
CA ARG A 233 -26.89 14.74 -10.95
C ARG A 233 -26.57 13.60 -9.97
N GLN A 234 -26.70 12.36 -10.42
CA GLN A 234 -26.38 11.19 -9.62
C GLN A 234 -24.90 11.15 -9.21
N ARG A 235 -23.98 11.56 -10.08
CA ARG A 235 -22.55 11.61 -9.74
C ARG A 235 -22.26 12.52 -8.56
N TRP A 236 -22.81 13.73 -8.56
CA TRP A 236 -22.65 14.67 -7.45
C TRP A 236 -23.35 14.22 -6.17
N LEU A 237 -24.58 13.69 -6.26
CA LEU A 237 -25.26 13.09 -5.11
C LEU A 237 -24.48 11.88 -4.56
N GLY A 238 -23.91 11.08 -5.45
CA GLY A 238 -23.05 9.95 -5.12
C GLY A 238 -21.78 10.40 -4.41
N LEU A 239 -21.12 11.47 -4.87
CA LEU A 239 -19.97 12.05 -4.17
C LEU A 239 -20.34 12.45 -2.73
N GLY A 240 -21.48 13.12 -2.54
CA GLY A 240 -21.99 13.45 -1.21
C GLY A 240 -22.25 12.21 -0.34
N ALA A 241 -22.90 11.18 -0.90
CA ALA A 241 -23.16 9.93 -0.18
C ALA A 241 -21.87 9.18 0.19
N ALA A 242 -20.87 9.16 -0.70
CA ALA A 242 -19.57 8.57 -0.43
C ALA A 242 -18.83 9.32 0.67
N LEU A 243 -18.84 10.66 0.66
CA LEU A 243 -18.24 11.49 1.70
C LEU A 243 -18.90 11.24 3.05
N LEU A 244 -20.23 11.17 3.11
CA LEU A 244 -20.97 10.84 4.33
C LEU A 244 -20.61 9.45 4.87
N ALA A 245 -20.54 8.44 3.99
CA ALA A 245 -20.14 7.09 4.39
C ALA A 245 -18.69 7.04 4.90
N ALA A 246 -17.77 7.75 4.25
CA ALA A 246 -16.38 7.86 4.69
C ALA A 246 -16.26 8.54 6.06
N THR A 247 -16.97 9.66 6.25
CA THR A 247 -17.05 10.34 7.55
C THR A 247 -17.62 9.42 8.62
N GLY A 248 -18.65 8.63 8.30
CA GLY A 248 -19.21 7.62 9.21
C GLY A 248 -18.19 6.55 9.63
N VAL A 249 -17.36 6.07 8.69
CA VAL A 249 -16.25 5.15 9.00
C VAL A 249 -15.22 5.79 9.91
N ILE A 250 -14.75 6.99 9.58
CA ILE A 250 -13.79 7.72 10.43
C ILE A 250 -14.39 7.97 11.82
N TRP A 251 -15.66 8.37 11.89
CA TRP A 251 -16.35 8.57 13.16
C TRP A 251 -16.40 7.29 14.00
N ALA A 252 -16.72 6.15 13.40
CA ALA A 252 -16.70 4.84 14.06
C ALA A 252 -15.28 4.43 14.52
N LEU A 253 -14.26 4.62 13.68
CA LEU A 253 -12.86 4.34 14.01
C LEU A 253 -12.34 5.18 15.19
N PHE A 254 -12.95 6.34 15.42
CA PHE A 254 -12.67 7.20 16.56
C PHE A 254 -13.78 7.13 17.63
N ARG A 255 -14.42 5.96 17.76
CA ARG A 255 -15.40 5.59 18.81
C ARG A 255 -16.57 6.58 18.94
N PHE A 256 -17.04 7.10 17.81
CA PHE A 256 -18.12 8.07 17.74
C PHE A 256 -17.86 9.36 18.55
N SER A 257 -16.59 9.71 18.79
CA SER A 257 -16.21 10.93 19.50
C SER A 257 -16.67 12.19 18.75
N VAL A 258 -17.06 13.21 19.50
CA VAL A 258 -17.45 14.53 18.99
C VAL A 258 -16.77 15.57 19.87
N GLY A 259 -16.15 16.58 19.27
CA GLY A 259 -15.46 17.62 20.02
C GLY A 259 -14.88 18.72 19.13
N PRO A 260 -14.27 19.76 19.73
CA PRO A 260 -13.68 20.86 18.99
C PRO A 260 -12.35 20.48 18.33
N VAL A 261 -11.95 21.25 17.32
CA VAL A 261 -10.63 21.23 16.68
C VAL A 261 -10.05 22.64 16.68
N THR A 262 -8.72 22.79 16.70
CA THR A 262 -8.07 24.10 16.90
C THR A 262 -8.25 25.07 15.73
N PHE A 263 -8.58 24.57 14.54
CA PHE A 263 -8.72 25.36 13.32
C PHE A 263 -10.18 25.77 13.02
N LEU A 264 -11.13 25.43 13.90
CA LEU A 264 -12.52 25.88 13.83
C LEU A 264 -12.93 26.55 15.15
N PRO A 265 -13.96 27.41 15.14
CA PRO A 265 -14.52 27.93 16.38
C PRO A 265 -15.02 26.81 17.30
N ALA A 266 -14.78 26.95 18.61
CA ALA A 266 -15.10 25.90 19.60
C ALA A 266 -16.59 25.50 19.65
N TRP A 267 -17.50 26.37 19.20
CA TRP A 267 -18.94 26.09 19.14
C TRP A 267 -19.34 25.16 17.98
N LEU A 268 -18.42 24.87 17.05
CA LEU A 268 -18.64 23.99 15.91
C LEU A 268 -17.85 22.68 16.08
N PRO A 269 -18.35 21.73 16.89
CA PRO A 269 -17.67 20.46 17.08
C PRO A 269 -17.74 19.60 15.81
N LEU A 270 -16.73 18.76 15.61
CA LEU A 270 -16.67 17.78 14.52
C LEU A 270 -16.77 16.34 15.05
N PRO A 271 -17.36 15.42 14.27
CA PRO A 271 -17.19 13.98 14.52
C PRO A 271 -15.73 13.58 14.29
N ALA A 272 -15.18 12.77 15.19
CA ALA A 272 -13.77 12.36 15.22
C ALA A 272 -12.77 13.54 15.24
N PRO A 273 -12.83 14.44 16.25
CA PRO A 273 -11.98 15.64 16.28
C PRO A 273 -10.49 15.30 16.25
N HIS A 274 -10.07 14.22 16.90
CA HIS A 274 -8.67 13.77 16.90
C HIS A 274 -8.16 13.47 15.49
N PHE A 275 -8.98 12.83 14.65
CA PHE A 275 -8.61 12.56 13.26
C PHE A 275 -8.34 13.86 12.50
N TRP A 276 -9.28 14.80 12.56
CA TRP A 276 -9.21 16.05 11.80
C TRP A 276 -8.11 16.97 12.31
N GLN A 277 -7.90 17.04 13.63
CA GLN A 277 -6.80 17.78 14.23
C GLN A 277 -5.45 17.30 13.70
N TRP A 278 -5.20 15.99 13.73
CA TRP A 278 -3.91 15.44 13.29
C TRP A 278 -3.76 15.37 11.78
N PHE A 279 -4.86 15.23 11.03
CA PHE A 279 -4.86 15.43 9.58
C PHE A 279 -4.38 16.85 9.25
N TRP A 280 -4.97 17.86 9.90
CA TRP A 280 -4.60 19.26 9.74
C TRP A 280 -3.15 19.54 10.15
N ASN A 281 -2.72 19.05 11.31
CA ASN A 281 -1.32 19.15 11.77
C ASN A 281 -0.36 18.48 10.78
N THR A 282 -0.73 17.35 10.19
CA THR A 282 0.10 16.65 9.19
C THR A 282 0.22 17.45 7.91
N VAL A 283 -0.87 18.01 7.40
CA VAL A 283 -0.86 18.88 6.21
C VAL A 283 0.05 20.08 6.45
N PHE A 284 -0.10 20.78 7.58
CA PHE A 284 0.76 21.93 7.89
C PHE A 284 2.21 21.56 8.13
N ARG A 285 2.49 20.46 8.84
CA ARG A 285 3.85 20.00 9.04
C ARG A 285 4.56 19.68 7.72
N ILE A 286 3.84 19.14 6.73
CA ILE A 286 4.39 18.90 5.39
C ILE A 286 4.74 20.21 4.69
N LEU A 287 4.02 21.29 4.96
CA LEU A 287 4.32 22.63 4.43
C LEU A 287 5.47 23.30 5.19
N ASP A 288 5.52 23.15 6.52
CA ASP A 288 6.49 23.85 7.39
C ASP A 288 7.86 23.15 7.48
N LEU A 289 7.93 21.82 7.34
CA LEU A 289 9.18 21.05 7.41
C LEU A 289 9.85 20.82 6.04
N GLN A 290 9.46 21.59 5.01
CA GLN A 290 10.13 21.56 3.73
C GLN A 290 11.61 21.93 3.88
N GLY A 291 12.51 21.02 3.47
CA GLY A 291 13.96 21.20 3.55
C GLY A 291 14.63 20.91 4.90
N ALA A 292 13.90 20.35 5.89
CA ALA A 292 14.42 20.09 7.23
C ALA A 292 15.20 18.77 7.38
N ARG A 293 15.20 17.89 6.36
CA ARG A 293 15.88 16.59 6.39
C ARG A 293 16.87 16.47 5.23
N VAL A 294 18.01 15.86 5.50
CA VAL A 294 18.97 15.47 4.46
C VAL A 294 18.55 14.09 3.97
N ASP A 295 18.18 14.02 2.70
CA ASP A 295 17.86 12.79 2.00
C ASP A 295 18.99 12.44 1.04
N PHE A 296 18.97 11.24 0.47
CA PHE A 296 19.99 10.79 -0.49
C PHE A 296 19.34 10.23 -1.75
N PHE A 297 19.88 10.65 -2.90
CA PHE A 297 19.40 10.24 -4.21
C PHE A 297 20.51 10.41 -5.25
N LEU A 298 20.70 9.40 -6.11
CA LEU A 298 21.68 9.44 -7.22
C LEU A 298 23.10 9.88 -6.82
N GLY A 299 23.60 9.42 -5.67
CA GLY A 299 24.95 9.71 -5.19
C GLY A 299 25.06 11.00 -4.39
N GLU A 300 23.97 11.77 -4.27
CA GLU A 300 23.97 13.08 -3.64
C GLU A 300 23.15 13.07 -2.35
N ALA A 301 23.75 13.54 -1.26
CA ALA A 301 23.04 13.88 -0.03
C ALA A 301 22.63 15.35 -0.08
N SER A 302 21.35 15.63 0.08
CA SER A 302 20.80 16.98 -0.04
C SER A 302 19.57 17.16 0.84
N ASN A 303 19.37 18.38 1.34
CA ASN A 303 18.10 18.77 1.93
C ASN A 303 17.15 19.42 0.91
N ARG A 304 17.54 19.46 -0.36
CA ARG A 304 16.67 19.88 -1.47
C ARG A 304 15.96 18.66 -2.05
N TYR A 305 14.76 18.89 -2.57
CA TYR A 305 13.99 17.85 -3.24
C TYR A 305 14.51 17.58 -4.66
N TRP A 306 14.22 16.37 -5.15
CA TRP A 306 14.46 15.98 -6.54
C TRP A 306 13.13 15.68 -7.22
N TRP A 307 12.74 16.52 -8.18
CA TRP A 307 11.47 16.38 -8.89
C TRP A 307 11.31 15.03 -9.63
N ASN A 308 12.44 14.40 -10.00
CA ASN A 308 12.50 13.14 -10.72
C ASN A 308 12.59 11.92 -9.79
N TYR A 309 12.58 12.08 -8.46
CA TYR A 309 12.77 11.00 -7.50
C TYR A 309 11.83 9.82 -7.75
N PHE A 310 10.52 10.05 -7.78
CA PHE A 310 9.55 8.97 -8.00
C PHE A 310 9.56 8.39 -9.41
N PHE A 311 10.01 9.14 -10.42
CA PHE A 311 10.18 8.60 -11.78
C PHE A 311 11.34 7.61 -11.82
N VAL A 312 12.48 7.96 -11.23
CA VAL A 312 13.64 7.07 -11.12
C VAL A 312 13.30 5.89 -10.23
N ALA A 313 12.70 6.14 -9.06
CA ALA A 313 12.31 5.09 -8.12
C ALA A 313 11.35 4.09 -8.77
N ALA A 314 10.26 4.54 -9.40
CA ALA A 314 9.38 3.64 -10.16
C ALA A 314 10.14 2.91 -11.28
N GLY A 315 11.01 3.63 -11.99
CA GLY A 315 11.80 3.11 -13.11
C GLY A 315 12.78 2.00 -12.73
N VAL A 316 13.27 1.95 -11.48
CA VAL A 316 14.22 0.93 -11.01
C VAL A 316 13.62 -0.05 -10.00
N LYS A 317 12.57 0.32 -9.26
CA LYS A 317 11.96 -0.52 -8.22
C LYS A 317 10.86 -1.43 -8.74
N LEU A 318 10.21 -1.09 -9.85
CA LEU A 318 9.22 -1.97 -10.49
C LEU A 318 9.94 -2.95 -11.44
N PRO A 319 9.50 -4.22 -11.51
CA PRO A 319 9.98 -5.14 -12.53
C PRO A 319 9.88 -4.56 -13.94
N LEU A 320 10.95 -4.73 -14.74
CA LEU A 320 11.04 -4.12 -16.08
C LEU A 320 9.88 -4.59 -16.97
N VAL A 321 9.48 -5.85 -16.85
CA VAL A 321 8.32 -6.42 -17.53
C VAL A 321 7.03 -5.68 -17.17
N GLU A 322 6.81 -5.36 -15.89
CA GLU A 322 5.62 -4.65 -15.45
C GLU A 322 5.58 -3.22 -15.97
N LEU A 323 6.72 -2.52 -15.93
CA LEU A 323 6.87 -1.19 -16.52
C LEU A 323 6.52 -1.20 -18.01
N LEU A 324 7.11 -2.11 -18.78
CA LEU A 324 6.88 -2.21 -20.22
C LEU A 324 5.42 -2.57 -20.53
N LEU A 325 4.82 -3.49 -19.79
CA LEU A 325 3.41 -3.86 -19.96
C LEU A 325 2.48 -2.71 -19.58
N ALA A 326 2.73 -1.99 -18.49
CA ALA A 326 1.92 -0.85 -18.07
C ALA A 326 1.97 0.30 -19.08
N LEU A 327 3.16 0.63 -19.60
CA LEU A 327 3.33 1.63 -20.67
C LEU A 327 2.61 1.19 -21.95
N THR A 328 2.76 -0.08 -22.33
CA THR A 328 2.06 -0.66 -23.50
C THR A 328 0.55 -0.60 -23.32
N GLY A 329 0.05 -1.00 -22.14
CA GLY A 329 -1.37 -0.95 -21.79
C GLY A 329 -1.94 0.46 -21.85
N PHE A 330 -1.22 1.45 -21.31
CA PHE A 330 -1.59 2.85 -21.41
C PHE A 330 -1.64 3.34 -22.86
N ALA A 331 -0.63 3.03 -23.68
CA ALA A 331 -0.61 3.39 -25.09
C ALA A 331 -1.78 2.76 -25.88
N LEU A 332 -2.12 1.51 -25.59
CA LEU A 332 -3.28 0.82 -26.20
C LEU A 332 -4.61 1.45 -25.77
N LEU A 333 -4.76 1.84 -24.49
CA LEU A 333 -5.94 2.58 -24.00
C LEU A 333 -6.11 3.93 -24.71
N ALA A 334 -5.01 4.65 -24.92
CA ALA A 334 -5.00 5.93 -25.62
C ALA A 334 -5.43 5.75 -27.09
N ARG A 335 -4.93 4.73 -27.78
CA ARG A 335 -5.26 4.43 -29.18
C ARG A 335 -6.73 4.01 -29.38
N ASN A 336 -7.28 3.22 -28.46
CA ASN A 336 -8.64 2.68 -28.56
C ASN A 336 -9.73 3.63 -28.06
N ARG A 337 -9.41 4.90 -27.75
CA ARG A 337 -10.34 5.91 -27.18
C ARG A 337 -11.05 5.48 -25.89
N THR A 338 -10.59 4.40 -25.24
CA THR A 338 -11.10 3.91 -23.94
C THR A 338 -10.40 4.55 -22.75
N LEU A 339 -9.34 5.34 -22.99
CA LEU A 339 -8.56 6.05 -21.97
C LEU A 339 -9.42 6.80 -20.95
N ARG A 340 -10.46 7.51 -21.40
CA ARG A 340 -11.37 8.24 -20.49
C ARG A 340 -12.29 7.30 -19.71
N ARG A 341 -12.72 6.19 -20.33
CA ARG A 341 -13.62 5.19 -19.71
C ARG A 341 -12.93 4.42 -18.58
N LEU A 342 -11.63 4.18 -18.71
CA LEU A 342 -10.80 3.50 -17.74
C LEU A 342 -9.80 4.47 -17.10
N CYS A 343 -10.17 5.74 -16.95
CA CYS A 343 -9.26 6.77 -16.45
C CYS A 343 -8.72 6.48 -15.05
N VAL A 344 -9.53 5.83 -14.22
CA VAL A 344 -9.14 5.36 -12.89
C VAL A 344 -7.89 4.48 -12.87
N LEU A 345 -7.53 3.83 -13.99
CA LEU A 345 -6.33 2.99 -14.09
C LEU A 345 -5.03 3.79 -14.11
N TRP A 346 -5.05 5.06 -14.50
CA TRP A 346 -3.84 5.89 -14.61
C TRP A 346 -3.86 7.14 -13.74
N LEU A 347 -5.03 7.57 -13.27
CA LEU A 347 -5.17 8.79 -12.46
C LEU A 347 -4.34 8.71 -11.16
N LEU A 348 -4.42 7.62 -10.40
CA LEU A 348 -3.67 7.53 -9.15
C LEU A 348 -2.15 7.45 -9.37
N PRO A 349 -1.60 6.57 -10.23
CA PRO A 349 -0.17 6.59 -10.54
C PRO A 349 0.32 7.96 -11.02
N ALA A 350 -0.45 8.63 -11.89
CA ALA A 350 -0.10 9.97 -12.38
C ALA A 350 -0.09 11.01 -11.24
N LEU A 351 -1.10 11.01 -10.37
CA LEU A 351 -1.15 11.93 -9.23
C LEU A 351 0.00 11.70 -8.25
N LEU A 352 0.38 10.46 -7.99
CA LEU A 352 1.50 10.13 -7.11
C LEU A 352 2.85 10.57 -7.71
N LEU A 353 3.05 10.34 -9.02
CA LEU A 353 4.22 10.86 -9.73
C LEU A 353 4.28 12.40 -9.70
N LEU A 354 3.16 13.08 -9.95
CA LEU A 354 3.07 14.54 -9.87
C LEU A 354 3.31 15.05 -8.45
N LEU A 355 2.85 14.34 -7.43
CA LEU A 355 3.13 14.68 -6.04
C LEU A 355 4.63 14.57 -5.71
N GLY A 356 5.31 13.55 -6.25
CA GLY A 356 6.78 13.43 -6.12
C GLY A 356 7.58 14.50 -6.86
N MET A 357 6.96 15.24 -7.78
CA MET A 357 7.60 16.42 -8.38
C MET A 357 7.64 17.61 -7.42
N THR A 358 6.97 17.51 -6.27
CA THR A 358 6.99 18.51 -5.21
C THR A 358 8.02 18.14 -4.14
N GLU A 359 8.20 18.98 -3.13
CA GLU A 359 9.12 18.72 -2.02
C GLU A 359 8.61 17.65 -1.03
N VAL A 360 7.42 17.11 -1.30
CA VAL A 360 6.69 16.24 -0.39
C VAL A 360 7.04 14.77 -0.66
N LEU A 361 7.59 14.08 0.35
CA LEU A 361 7.71 12.61 0.45
C LEU A 361 8.79 11.91 -0.44
N ASN A 362 9.94 12.53 -0.68
CA ASN A 362 11.06 11.91 -1.44
C ASN A 362 11.97 10.99 -0.60
N ILE A 363 11.38 10.14 0.25
CA ILE A 363 12.10 9.32 1.26
C ILE A 363 11.88 7.81 1.08
N GLY A 364 11.20 7.38 0.01
CA GLY A 364 10.98 5.97 -0.27
C GLY A 364 9.94 5.67 -1.33
N PHE A 365 10.21 4.68 -2.19
CA PHE A 365 9.27 4.19 -3.20
C PHE A 365 7.97 3.63 -2.59
N ARG A 366 7.99 3.21 -1.32
CA ARG A 366 6.80 2.76 -0.58
C ARG A 366 5.63 3.76 -0.60
N HIS A 367 5.90 5.06 -0.77
CA HIS A 367 4.85 6.08 -0.92
C HIS A 367 4.06 5.97 -2.24
N MET A 368 4.60 5.26 -3.23
CA MET A 368 3.93 4.91 -4.48
C MET A 368 3.21 3.56 -4.44
N LEU A 369 3.26 2.83 -3.32
CA LEU A 369 2.70 1.47 -3.21
C LEU A 369 1.21 1.43 -3.60
N ALA A 370 0.44 2.45 -3.22
CA ALA A 370 -0.99 2.55 -3.58
C ALA A 370 -1.22 2.69 -5.09
N GLY A 371 -0.23 3.15 -5.85
CA GLY A 371 -0.23 3.22 -7.31
C GLY A 371 0.08 1.89 -7.99
N ILE A 372 0.84 0.98 -7.35
CA ILE A 372 1.25 -0.30 -7.96
C ILE A 372 0.07 -1.12 -8.47
N PRO A 373 -1.03 -1.33 -7.70
CA PRO A 373 -2.20 -2.06 -8.20
C PRO A 373 -2.71 -1.53 -9.55
N PHE A 374 -2.71 -0.21 -9.73
CA PHE A 374 -3.18 0.44 -10.96
C PHE A 374 -2.19 0.28 -12.12
N VAL A 375 -0.89 0.29 -11.85
CA VAL A 375 0.16 -0.06 -12.82
C VAL A 375 -0.02 -1.51 -13.30
N LEU A 376 -0.27 -2.45 -12.38
CA LEU A 376 -0.52 -3.85 -12.70
C LEU A 376 -1.82 -4.03 -13.51
N LEU A 377 -2.86 -3.26 -13.21
CA LEU A 377 -4.10 -3.24 -14.01
C LEU A 377 -3.85 -2.69 -15.43
N LEU A 378 -3.04 -1.64 -15.58
CA LEU A 378 -2.62 -1.15 -16.90
C LEU A 378 -1.87 -2.23 -17.68
N GLY A 379 -0.93 -2.93 -17.04
CA GLY A 379 -0.23 -4.07 -17.65
C GLY A 379 -1.18 -5.20 -18.04
N GLY A 380 -2.13 -5.53 -17.16
CA GLY A 380 -3.19 -6.51 -17.42
C GLY A 380 -4.00 -6.20 -18.68
N TYR A 381 -4.28 -4.93 -18.97
CA TYR A 381 -5.05 -4.53 -20.15
C TYR A 381 -4.47 -5.03 -21.48
N VAL A 382 -3.14 -5.20 -21.56
CA VAL A 382 -2.44 -5.70 -22.76
C VAL A 382 -3.01 -7.05 -23.20
N ALA A 383 -3.31 -7.94 -22.25
CA ALA A 383 -3.87 -9.26 -22.52
C ALA A 383 -5.26 -9.20 -23.17
N GLU A 384 -6.04 -8.16 -22.93
CA GLU A 384 -7.35 -7.98 -23.57
C GLU A 384 -7.22 -7.25 -24.92
N ALA A 385 -6.33 -6.26 -24.99
CA ALA A 385 -6.16 -5.41 -26.17
C ALA A 385 -5.37 -6.07 -27.32
N MET A 386 -4.76 -7.24 -27.11
CA MET A 386 -3.99 -7.98 -28.11
C MET A 386 -4.61 -9.34 -28.47
N PRO A 387 -5.69 -9.38 -29.28
CA PRO A 387 -6.38 -10.63 -29.62
C PRO A 387 -5.51 -11.61 -30.44
N TRP A 388 -4.48 -11.12 -31.14
CA TRP A 388 -3.57 -11.94 -31.95
C TRP A 388 -2.78 -12.97 -31.12
N LEU A 389 -2.57 -12.71 -29.83
CA LEU A 389 -1.91 -13.63 -28.89
C LEU A 389 -2.70 -14.93 -28.74
N TYR A 390 -4.01 -14.89 -28.97
CA TYR A 390 -4.94 -16.01 -28.81
C TYR A 390 -5.39 -16.59 -30.14
N ALA A 391 -4.92 -16.05 -31.28
CA ALA A 391 -5.24 -16.58 -32.60
C ALA A 391 -4.63 -17.97 -32.84
N ARG A 392 -3.57 -18.31 -32.11
CA ARG A 392 -2.92 -19.63 -32.13
C ARG A 392 -2.59 -20.04 -30.69
N PRO A 393 -2.94 -21.26 -30.24
CA PRO A 393 -2.74 -21.66 -28.84
C PRO A 393 -1.27 -21.64 -28.42
N TRP A 394 -0.36 -22.02 -29.31
CA TRP A 394 1.08 -22.01 -29.03
C TRP A 394 1.61 -20.61 -28.69
N ARG A 395 1.08 -19.54 -29.29
CA ARG A 395 1.52 -18.16 -28.98
C ARG A 395 1.18 -17.77 -27.56
N THR A 396 -0.04 -18.06 -27.12
CA THR A 396 -0.46 -17.80 -25.75
C THR A 396 0.41 -18.60 -24.78
N VAL A 397 0.62 -19.89 -25.04
CA VAL A 397 1.45 -20.76 -24.18
C VAL A 397 2.89 -20.23 -24.12
N THR A 398 3.53 -19.96 -25.25
CA THR A 398 4.91 -19.46 -25.29
C THR A 398 5.05 -18.12 -24.57
N VAL A 399 4.17 -17.15 -24.85
CA VAL A 399 4.26 -15.81 -24.22
C VAL A 399 3.99 -15.89 -22.72
N SER A 400 2.96 -16.65 -22.29
CA SER A 400 2.68 -16.84 -20.86
C SER A 400 3.80 -17.59 -20.14
N ALA A 401 4.41 -18.60 -20.76
CA ALA A 401 5.53 -19.33 -20.19
C ALA A 401 6.78 -18.45 -20.06
N LEU A 402 7.17 -17.72 -21.12
CA LEU A 402 8.29 -16.79 -21.08
C LEU A 402 8.09 -15.71 -20.02
N LEU A 403 6.89 -15.11 -19.99
CA LEU A 403 6.54 -14.11 -18.99
C LEU A 403 6.62 -14.68 -17.58
N GLY A 404 6.05 -15.86 -17.35
CA GLY A 404 6.11 -16.53 -16.06
C GLY A 404 7.53 -16.83 -15.62
N VAL A 405 8.39 -17.32 -16.52
CA VAL A 405 9.81 -17.58 -16.23
C VAL A 405 10.54 -16.30 -15.85
N ILE A 406 10.33 -15.19 -16.57
CA ILE A 406 10.98 -13.92 -16.27
C ILE A 406 10.55 -13.40 -14.90
N LEU A 407 9.24 -13.40 -14.60
CA LEU A 407 8.72 -12.92 -13.32
C LEU A 407 9.19 -13.79 -12.14
N VAL A 408 9.16 -15.11 -12.29
CA VAL A 408 9.68 -16.06 -11.29
C VAL A 408 11.17 -15.83 -11.06
N ALA A 409 11.96 -15.71 -12.13
CA ALA A 409 13.40 -15.46 -12.02
C ALA A 409 13.70 -14.12 -11.33
N ASP A 410 12.95 -13.07 -11.66
CA ASP A 410 13.09 -11.75 -11.05
C ASP A 410 12.72 -11.70 -9.57
N THR A 411 11.72 -12.50 -9.19
CA THR A 411 11.30 -12.59 -7.79
C THR A 411 12.23 -13.48 -6.99
N ALA A 412 12.63 -14.62 -7.56
CA ALA A 412 13.51 -15.58 -6.92
C ALA A 412 14.93 -15.04 -6.71
N ARG A 413 15.47 -14.24 -7.65
CA ARG A 413 16.83 -13.68 -7.55
C ARG A 413 17.03 -12.75 -6.36
N ILE A 414 15.95 -12.14 -5.85
CA ILE A 414 16.01 -11.21 -4.72
C ILE A 414 15.49 -11.83 -3.42
N ALA A 415 14.80 -12.97 -3.49
CA ALA A 415 14.25 -13.61 -2.30
C ALA A 415 15.36 -13.96 -1.30
N PRO A 416 15.19 -13.72 0.01
CA PRO A 416 14.01 -13.16 0.70
C PRO A 416 14.05 -11.62 0.89
N HIS A 417 14.98 -10.91 0.27
CA HIS A 417 15.22 -9.45 0.42
C HIS A 417 14.40 -8.60 -0.55
N TYR A 418 13.11 -8.92 -0.72
CA TYR A 418 12.24 -8.28 -1.71
C TYR A 418 12.19 -6.74 -1.65
N GLU A 419 12.35 -6.17 -0.45
CA GLU A 419 12.39 -4.71 -0.25
C GLU A 419 13.57 -4.08 -0.97
N SER A 420 14.71 -4.76 -1.02
CA SER A 420 15.94 -4.33 -1.69
C SER A 420 15.92 -4.58 -3.20
N TYR A 421 14.78 -4.96 -3.80
CA TYR A 421 14.69 -5.24 -5.22
C TYR A 421 15.00 -4.02 -6.09
N PHE A 422 15.88 -4.19 -7.07
CA PHE A 422 16.03 -3.29 -8.22
C PHE A 422 16.00 -4.11 -9.51
N ASN A 423 15.36 -3.57 -10.54
CA ASN A 423 15.35 -4.14 -11.87
C ASN A 423 16.71 -3.95 -12.58
N GLN A 424 16.81 -4.47 -13.81
CA GLN A 424 18.05 -4.51 -14.57
C GLN A 424 18.59 -3.13 -14.95
N LEU A 425 17.75 -2.08 -14.98
CA LEU A 425 18.18 -0.71 -15.31
C LEU A 425 19.06 -0.09 -14.21
N ALA A 426 18.97 -0.59 -12.97
CA ALA A 426 19.81 -0.13 -11.88
C ALA A 426 21.26 -0.61 -11.97
N GLY A 427 21.55 -1.56 -12.87
CA GLY A 427 22.85 -2.18 -12.99
C GLY A 427 23.17 -3.10 -11.81
N PRO A 428 24.47 -3.33 -11.53
CA PRO A 428 24.91 -4.28 -10.52
C PRO A 428 24.58 -3.78 -9.10
N TRP A 429 24.38 -4.72 -8.17
CA TRP A 429 23.87 -4.42 -6.82
C TRP A 429 24.75 -3.49 -5.99
N GLN A 430 26.06 -3.46 -6.28
CA GLN A 430 27.02 -2.55 -5.65
C GLN A 430 26.70 -1.07 -5.89
N ASN A 431 25.92 -0.75 -6.93
CA ASN A 431 25.52 0.62 -7.24
C ASN A 431 24.12 0.97 -6.72
N TRP A 432 23.33 0.02 -6.21
CA TRP A 432 21.94 0.29 -5.84
C TRP A 432 21.82 1.35 -4.75
N SER A 433 22.70 1.30 -3.74
CA SER A 433 22.77 2.30 -2.67
C SER A 433 23.25 3.67 -3.16
N ASN A 434 23.85 3.78 -4.35
CA ASN A 434 24.10 5.08 -4.96
C ASN A 434 22.85 5.63 -5.65
N ILE A 435 21.89 4.79 -6.02
CA ILE A 435 20.67 5.23 -6.72
C ILE A 435 19.60 5.64 -5.69
N LEU A 436 19.25 4.73 -4.77
CA LEU A 436 18.25 4.94 -3.71
C LEU A 436 18.72 4.26 -2.42
N VAL A 437 18.45 4.88 -1.27
CA VAL A 437 18.69 4.34 0.07
C VAL A 437 17.44 4.43 0.95
N ASP A 438 17.59 4.29 2.27
CA ASP A 438 16.50 4.29 3.26
C ASP A 438 15.52 3.13 2.96
N SER A 439 14.21 3.33 3.16
CA SER A 439 13.13 2.37 2.89
C SER A 439 13.01 1.88 1.43
N ASN A 440 13.98 2.20 0.56
CA ASN A 440 14.17 1.54 -0.74
C ASN A 440 15.11 0.33 -0.70
N LEU A 441 15.93 0.18 0.35
CA LEU A 441 16.95 -0.86 0.47
C LEU A 441 16.88 -1.58 1.81
N ASP A 442 16.98 -0.81 2.89
CA ASP A 442 17.06 -1.31 4.27
C ASP A 442 16.32 -0.33 5.19
N TRP A 443 15.47 -0.90 6.02
CA TRP A 443 14.60 -0.23 6.94
C TRP A 443 14.70 -0.76 8.38
N GLY A 444 15.83 -1.43 8.68
CA GLY A 444 16.16 -2.04 9.96
C GLY A 444 15.90 -3.55 10.04
N GLN A 445 15.39 -4.17 8.97
CA GLN A 445 14.84 -5.53 9.04
C GLN A 445 15.85 -6.68 9.01
N ASP A 446 17.16 -6.42 8.91
CA ASP A 446 18.18 -7.42 8.57
C ASP A 446 19.18 -7.75 9.69
N LEU A 447 18.88 -7.45 10.96
CA LEU A 447 19.76 -7.85 12.09
C LEU A 447 19.91 -9.37 12.22
N ILE A 448 18.86 -10.14 11.93
CA ILE A 448 18.94 -11.62 11.93
C ILE A 448 19.91 -12.10 10.85
N ALA A 449 19.82 -11.53 9.63
CA ALA A 449 20.72 -11.86 8.54
C ALA A 449 22.17 -11.43 8.84
N LEU A 450 22.36 -10.26 9.46
CA LEU A 450 23.66 -9.79 9.93
C LEU A 450 24.29 -10.76 10.92
N ARG A 451 23.51 -11.26 11.90
CA ARG A 451 24.01 -12.25 12.86
C ARG A 451 24.46 -13.54 12.17
N GLN A 452 23.68 -14.04 11.21
CA GLN A 452 24.05 -15.24 10.43
C GLN A 452 25.38 -15.04 9.70
N VAL A 453 25.59 -13.90 9.05
CA VAL A 453 26.86 -13.58 8.37
C VAL A 453 28.02 -13.49 9.37
N MET A 454 27.79 -12.93 10.56
CA MET A 454 28.80 -12.88 11.61
C MET A 454 29.20 -14.28 12.07
N ASP A 455 28.22 -15.17 12.31
CA ASP A 455 28.46 -16.56 12.71
C ASP A 455 29.22 -17.33 11.61
N GLU A 456 28.80 -17.21 10.35
CA GLU A 456 29.45 -17.86 9.21
C GLU A 456 30.90 -17.41 8.99
N LYS A 457 31.20 -16.15 9.26
CA LYS A 457 32.54 -15.56 9.07
C LYS A 457 33.40 -15.58 10.34
N GLY A 458 32.87 -16.06 11.47
CA GLY A 458 33.57 -16.01 12.76
C GLY A 458 33.84 -14.58 13.25
N ILE A 459 32.94 -13.63 12.95
CA ILE A 459 33.06 -12.23 13.38
C ILE A 459 32.40 -12.09 14.77
N GLU A 460 33.21 -11.85 15.79
CA GLU A 460 32.71 -11.73 17.17
C GLU A 460 32.08 -10.36 17.47
N SER A 461 32.60 -9.28 16.86
CA SER A 461 32.15 -7.91 17.12
C SER A 461 32.22 -7.03 15.87
N ILE A 462 31.30 -6.08 15.77
CA ILE A 462 31.25 -5.08 14.70
C ILE A 462 30.98 -3.68 15.29
N ASN A 463 31.37 -2.64 14.56
CA ASN A 463 30.83 -1.30 14.78
C ASN A 463 29.54 -1.20 13.94
N LEU A 464 28.39 -1.09 14.60
CA LEU A 464 27.09 -1.11 13.93
C LEU A 464 26.48 0.29 13.87
N ALA A 465 26.31 0.81 12.65
CA ALA A 465 25.43 1.94 12.38
C ALA A 465 24.09 1.39 11.86
N TYR A 466 23.04 1.46 12.67
CA TYR A 466 21.77 0.76 12.43
C TYR A 466 20.58 1.70 12.49
N PHE A 467 19.72 1.62 11.47
CA PHE A 467 18.48 2.38 11.37
C PHE A 467 17.30 1.50 11.82
N GLY A 468 17.18 1.29 13.13
CA GLY A 468 16.14 0.45 13.73
C GLY A 468 16.22 0.41 15.26
N LYS A 469 15.46 -0.49 15.87
CA LYS A 469 15.44 -0.77 17.31
C LYS A 469 15.41 -2.28 17.51
N ALA A 470 16.11 -2.78 18.51
CA ALA A 470 16.26 -4.20 18.79
C ALA A 470 16.73 -4.45 20.21
#